data_AF-A0AAW1YN50-F1
#
_entry.id   AF-A0AAW1YN50-F1
#
_cell.length_a   1.000
_cell.length_b   1.000
_cell.length_c   1.000
_cell.angle_alpha   90.00
_cell.angle_beta   90.00
_cell.angle_gamma   90.00
#
_symmetry.space_group_name_H-M   'P 1'
#
loop_
_entity.id
_entity.type
_entity.pdbx_description
1 polymer ?
#
loop_
_entity_poly.entity_id
_entity_poly.type
_entity_poly.pdbx_seq_one_letter_code
_entity_poly.pdbx_strand_id
1 'polypeptide(L)'
;MSGDMMNDNEEKISVKLTISKSKNIVCYAEAGADFVNLLFSFLTLPLGVISRHMQDVPWHGCIDHLSKSAHDLDEQYLKSNYHKETLVGSKTCPRDFL
;
A
#
# COMPACT_ATOMS: atom_id res chain seq x y z
N MET A 1 -38.76 16.15 8.66
CA MET A 1 -37.87 15.00 8.92
C MET A 1 -37.91 14.11 7.70
N SER A 2 -37.04 14.35 6.72
CA SER A 2 -36.78 13.37 5.66
C SER A 2 -35.63 12.52 6.14
N GLY A 3 -35.93 11.25 6.44
CA GLY A 3 -34.88 10.25 6.63
C GLY A 3 -34.32 9.94 5.25
N ASP A 4 -33.10 10.40 5.00
CA ASP A 4 -32.32 9.88 3.88
C ASP A 4 -32.10 8.39 4.14
N MET A 5 -32.68 7.58 3.26
CA MET A 5 -32.37 6.16 3.16
C MET A 5 -30.90 6.07 2.75
N MET A 6 -30.04 5.70 3.70
CA MET A 6 -28.69 5.24 3.41
C MET A 6 -28.84 4.03 2.50
N ASN A 7 -28.61 4.23 1.20
CA ASN A 7 -28.45 3.13 0.28
C ASN A 7 -27.06 2.57 0.56
N ASP A 8 -27.00 1.46 1.29
CA ASP A 8 -25.79 0.66 1.51
C ASP A 8 -25.41 -0.01 0.18
N ASN A 9 -25.07 0.80 -0.82
CA ASN A 9 -24.35 0.36 -2.02
C ASN A 9 -22.91 0.10 -1.58
N GLU A 10 -22.70 -1.04 -0.93
CA GLU A 10 -21.37 -1.51 -0.55
C GLU A 10 -20.55 -1.70 -1.83
N GLU A 11 -19.68 -0.74 -2.16
CA GLU A 11 -18.82 -0.80 -3.34
C GLU A 11 -17.85 -1.99 -3.19
N LYS A 12 -18.21 -3.11 -3.82
CA LYS A 12 -17.50 -4.36 -3.67
C LYS A 12 -16.41 -4.51 -4.73
N ILE A 13 -15.17 -4.47 -4.28
CA ILE A 13 -14.00 -4.79 -5.12
C ILE A 13 -13.94 -6.30 -5.35
N SER A 14 -13.82 -6.71 -6.60
CA SER A 14 -13.77 -8.13 -7.01
C SER A 14 -12.45 -8.47 -7.68
N VAL A 15 -11.83 -9.59 -7.27
CA VAL A 15 -10.58 -10.10 -7.83
C VAL A 15 -10.76 -11.56 -8.24
N LYS A 16 -10.36 -11.91 -9.46
CA LYS A 16 -10.42 -13.26 -9.99
C LYS A 16 -9.05 -13.92 -9.88
N LEU A 17 -8.99 -15.00 -9.12
CA LEU A 17 -7.77 -15.79 -8.94
C LEU A 17 -7.78 -17.00 -9.87
N THR A 18 -6.64 -17.26 -10.51
CA THR A 18 -6.40 -18.56 -11.14
C THR A 18 -5.41 -19.37 -10.34
N ILE A 19 -5.83 -20.58 -10.00
CA ILE A 19 -5.15 -21.43 -9.04
C ILE A 19 -4.74 -22.74 -9.71
N SER A 20 -3.48 -23.12 -9.57
CA SER A 20 -3.05 -24.48 -9.91
C SER A 20 -3.39 -25.39 -8.73
N LYS A 21 -4.48 -26.15 -8.85
CA LYS A 21 -4.94 -27.06 -7.78
C LYS A 21 -3.93 -28.15 -7.45
N SER A 22 -3.23 -28.67 -8.46
CA SER A 22 -2.21 -29.71 -8.27
C SER A 22 -0.99 -29.23 -7.48
N LYS A 23 -0.62 -27.96 -7.64
CA LYS A 23 0.51 -27.33 -6.92
C LYS A 23 0.09 -26.56 -5.67
N ASN A 24 -1.22 -26.35 -5.48
CA ASN A 24 -1.79 -25.52 -4.43
C ASN A 24 -1.20 -24.10 -4.39
N ILE A 25 -1.10 -23.46 -5.57
CA ILE A 25 -0.57 -22.09 -5.71
C ILE A 25 -1.53 -21.20 -6.51
N VAL A 26 -1.52 -19.90 -6.22
CA VAL A 26 -2.16 -18.86 -7.05
C VAL A 26 -1.20 -18.51 -8.18
N CYS A 27 -1.61 -18.76 -9.43
CA CYS A 27 -0.79 -18.48 -10.61
C CYS A 27 -0.89 -17.00 -11.02
N TYR A 28 -2.10 -16.43 -10.97
CA TYR A 28 -2.34 -15.03 -11.32
C TYR A 28 -3.64 -14.51 -10.69
N ALA A 29 -3.71 -13.19 -10.53
CA ALA A 29 -4.87 -12.44 -10.08
C ALA A 29 -5.24 -11.39 -11.13
N GLU A 30 -6.48 -11.44 -11.61
CA GLU A 30 -7.06 -10.46 -12.54
C GLU A 30 -8.00 -9.55 -11.74
N ALA A 31 -7.81 -8.23 -11.86
CA ALA A 31 -8.54 -7.25 -11.05
C ALA A 31 -8.86 -5.98 -11.85
N GLY A 32 -9.95 -5.31 -11.45
CA GLY A 32 -10.38 -4.03 -12.01
C GLY A 32 -9.53 -2.84 -11.55
N ALA A 33 -9.80 -1.69 -12.15
CA ALA A 33 -9.09 -0.44 -11.84
C ALA A 33 -9.30 0.02 -10.39
N ASP A 34 -10.45 -0.28 -9.81
CA ASP A 34 -10.81 -0.07 -8.40
C ASP A 34 -9.82 -0.76 -7.44
N PHE A 35 -9.53 -2.04 -7.67
CA PHE A 35 -8.53 -2.78 -6.88
C PHE A 35 -7.13 -2.21 -7.07
N VAL A 36 -6.74 -1.89 -8.31
CA VAL A 36 -5.41 -1.33 -8.60
C VAL A 36 -5.23 0.04 -7.96
N ASN A 37 -6.25 0.90 -8.01
CA ASN A 37 -6.25 2.20 -7.35
C ASN A 37 -6.16 2.06 -5.83
N LEU A 38 -6.88 1.10 -5.24
CA LEU A 38 -6.76 0.78 -3.82
C LEU A 38 -5.34 0.28 -3.47
N LEU A 39 -4.76 -0.60 -4.28
CA LEU A 39 -3.39 -1.07 -4.06
C LEU A 39 -2.40 0.09 -4.14
N PHE A 40 -2.55 0.96 -5.14
CA PHE A 40 -1.71 2.14 -5.31
C PHE A 40 -1.94 3.20 -4.24
N SER A 41 -3.13 3.30 -3.64
CA SER A 41 -3.36 4.21 -2.53
C SER A 41 -2.54 3.82 -1.29
N PHE A 42 -2.37 2.52 -1.03
CA PHE A 42 -1.43 2.04 -0.01
C PHE A 42 0.03 2.37 -0.36
N LEU A 43 0.39 2.33 -1.65
CA LEU A 43 1.74 2.64 -2.13
C LEU A 43 2.03 4.14 -2.24
N THR A 44 1.00 5.00 -2.27
CA THR A 44 1.19 6.46 -2.20
C THR A 44 1.65 6.92 -0.83
N LEU A 45 1.49 6.10 0.22
CA LEU A 45 2.06 6.39 1.53
C LEU A 45 3.58 6.21 1.47
N PRO A 46 4.36 7.23 1.87
CA PRO A 46 5.79 7.04 2.11
C PRO A 46 6.06 5.83 3.01
N LEU A 47 6.93 4.93 2.57
CA LEU A 47 7.43 3.82 3.39
C LEU A 47 8.06 4.36 4.70
N GLY A 48 8.66 5.55 4.68
CA GLY A 48 9.18 6.23 5.87
C GLY A 48 8.12 6.56 6.92
N VAL A 49 6.85 6.75 6.55
CA VAL A 49 5.73 6.98 7.49
C VAL A 49 5.28 5.66 8.12
N ILE A 50 5.17 4.60 7.31
CA ILE A 50 4.79 3.26 7.76
C ILE A 50 5.85 2.70 8.70
N SER A 51 7.13 2.80 8.31
CA SER A 51 8.27 2.34 9.11
C SER A 51 8.29 2.97 10.51
N ARG A 52 7.96 4.27 10.63
CA ARG A 52 7.88 4.95 11.93
C ARG A 52 6.72 4.46 12.81
N HIS A 53 5.52 4.34 12.24
CA HIS A 53 4.35 3.86 13.00
C HIS A 53 4.49 2.40 13.40
N MET A 54 5.32 1.65 12.68
CA MET A 54 5.58 0.25 12.96
C MET A 54 6.82 -0.02 13.84
N GLN A 55 7.48 1.02 14.39
CA GLN A 55 8.63 0.82 15.29
C GLN A 55 8.24 0.08 16.58
N ASP A 56 7.01 0.24 17.05
CA ASP A 56 6.53 -0.36 18.30
C ASP A 56 5.85 -1.73 18.12
N VAL A 57 5.64 -2.16 16.86
CA VAL A 57 5.09 -3.50 16.56
C VAL A 57 6.23 -4.44 16.17
N PRO A 58 6.31 -5.66 16.73
CA PRO A 58 7.37 -6.63 16.45
C PRO A 58 7.22 -7.29 15.06
N TRP A 59 6.67 -6.58 14.07
CA TRP A 59 6.39 -7.11 12.75
C TRP A 59 7.57 -6.83 11.80
N HIS A 60 8.64 -7.61 11.95
CA HIS A 60 9.70 -7.75 10.94
C HIS A 60 9.18 -8.58 9.76
N GLY A 61 8.31 -7.97 8.96
CA GLY A 61 7.68 -8.61 7.81
C GLY A 61 8.21 -8.08 6.47
N CYS A 62 7.42 -8.29 5.41
CA CYS A 62 7.74 -7.82 4.06
C CYS A 62 7.90 -6.30 3.96
N ILE A 63 7.32 -5.53 4.89
CA ILE A 63 7.40 -4.06 4.91
C ILE A 63 8.80 -3.58 5.28
N ASP A 64 9.47 -4.22 6.24
CA ASP A 64 10.85 -3.88 6.60
C ASP A 64 11.80 -4.15 5.42
N HIS A 65 11.63 -5.30 4.76
CA HIS A 65 12.40 -5.64 3.57
C HIS A 65 12.10 -4.64 2.42
N LEU A 66 10.84 -4.31 2.18
CA LEU A 66 10.45 -3.34 1.16
C LEU A 66 11.04 -1.95 1.45
N SER A 67 11.05 -1.51 2.71
CA SER A 67 11.65 -0.23 3.13
C SER A 67 13.16 -0.21 2.89
N LYS A 68 13.86 -1.30 3.19
CA LYS A 68 15.30 -1.45 2.92
C LYS A 68 15.58 -1.43 1.42
N SER A 69 14.83 -2.21 0.64
CA SER A 69 14.95 -2.21 -0.82
C SER A 69 14.67 -0.85 -1.44
N ALA A 70 13.71 -0.08 -0.91
CA ALA A 70 13.44 1.28 -1.38
C ALA A 70 14.57 2.28 -1.03
N HIS A 71 15.23 2.08 0.11
CA HIS A 71 16.42 2.84 0.49
C HIS A 71 17.61 2.54 -0.44
N ASP A 72 17.80 1.27 -0.78
CA ASP A 72 18.90 0.78 -1.61
C ASP A 72 18.64 0.94 -3.12
N LEU A 73 17.40 1.23 -3.52
CA LEU A 73 17.01 1.43 -4.92
C LEU A 73 17.79 2.60 -5.54
N ASP A 74 18.39 2.36 -6.70
CA ASP A 74 19.12 3.40 -7.44
C ASP A 74 18.18 4.54 -7.86
N GLU A 75 18.68 5.76 -7.75
CA GLU A 75 17.99 7.01 -8.10
C GLU A 75 17.51 7.03 -9.56
N GLN A 76 18.20 6.32 -10.46
CA GLN A 76 17.80 6.22 -11.87
C GLN A 76 16.43 5.58 -12.10
N TYR A 77 15.91 4.82 -11.13
CA TYR A 77 14.59 4.20 -11.19
C TYR A 77 13.48 5.08 -10.60
N LEU A 78 13.84 6.26 -10.10
CA LEU A 78 12.92 7.22 -9.49
C LEU A 78 12.90 8.52 -10.29
N LYS A 79 11.77 9.24 -10.22
CA LYS A 79 11.59 10.50 -10.94
C LYS A 79 12.60 11.58 -10.53
N SER A 80 13.01 11.58 -9.27
CA SER A 80 14.09 12.41 -8.74
C SER A 80 14.45 11.99 -7.32
N ASN A 81 15.58 12.50 -6.82
CA ASN A 81 16.03 12.26 -5.45
C ASN A 81 15.05 12.78 -4.40
N TYR A 82 14.33 13.85 -4.70
CA TYR A 82 13.24 14.32 -3.85
C TYR A 82 12.15 13.26 -3.65
N HIS A 83 11.81 12.50 -4.70
CA HIS A 83 10.83 11.41 -4.58
C HIS A 83 11.37 10.24 -3.77
N LYS A 84 12.68 9.95 -3.86
CA LYS A 84 13.35 8.96 -3.02
C LYS A 84 13.30 9.37 -1.56
N GLU A 85 13.73 10.59 -1.25
CA GLU A 85 13.70 11.15 0.10
C GLU A 85 12.28 11.24 0.66
N THR A 86 11.27 11.52 -0.17
CA THR A 86 9.88 11.52 0.27
C THR A 86 9.38 10.10 0.52
N LEU A 87 9.82 9.10 -0.25
CA LEU A 87 9.42 7.70 -0.10
C LEU A 87 10.03 7.06 1.16
N VAL A 88 11.34 7.24 1.37
CA VAL A 88 12.08 6.63 2.50
C VAL A 88 12.10 7.53 3.73
N GLY A 89 11.99 8.83 3.51
CA GLY A 89 11.97 9.84 4.56
C GLY A 89 10.56 10.08 5.06
N SER A 90 10.45 10.17 6.36
CA SER A 90 9.24 10.46 7.11
C SER A 90 8.89 11.96 7.19
N LYS A 91 9.44 12.81 6.32
CA LYS A 91 9.27 14.26 6.42
C LYS A 91 7.95 14.69 5.77
N THR A 92 6.83 14.34 6.41
CA THR A 92 5.60 15.14 6.50
C THR A 92 4.51 14.28 7.16
N CYS A 93 4.33 14.47 8.47
CA CYS A 93 3.05 14.85 9.07
C CYS A 93 3.33 15.28 10.52
N PRO A 94 2.91 16.49 10.95
CA PRO A 94 2.85 16.86 12.36
C PRO A 94 2.07 15.80 13.15
N ARG A 95 2.41 15.59 14.42
CA ARG A 95 1.77 14.62 15.32
C ARG A 95 0.35 15.04 15.74
N ASP A 96 -0.36 15.79 14.89
CA ASP A 96 -1.55 16.54 15.29
C ASP A 96 -2.84 15.93 14.69
N PHE A 97 -2.76 14.74 14.08
CA PHE A 97 -3.90 13.97 13.55
C PHE A 97 -4.06 12.61 14.23
N LEU A 98 -3.95 12.58 15.57
CA LEU A 98 -4.56 11.55 16.41
C LEU A 98 -5.18 12.18 17.66
#